data_AF-B3KNY7-F1
#
_entry.id   AF-B3KNY7-F1
#
_cell.length_a   1.000
_cell.length_b   1.000
_cell.length_c   1.000
_cell.angle_alpha   90.00
_cell.angle_beta   90.00
_cell.angle_gamma   90.00
#
_symmetry.space_group_name_H-M   'P 1'
#
loop_
_entity.id
_entity.type
_entity.pdbx_description
1 polymer ?
#
loop_
_entity_poly.entity_id
_entity_poly.type
_entity_poly.pdbx_seq_one_letter_code
_entity_poly.pdbx_strand_id
1 'polypeptide(L)'
;MHTYAGLAVICALIGFSSGYFSLMPVVTEDLVGIEHLANAYGIIICANGISALLGPPFAGWIYDITQKYDFSFYICGLLYMIGILFLLIQPCIRIIEQSRRKYMDGAHV
;
A
#
# COMPACT_ATOMS: atom_id res chain seq x y z
N MET A 1 -24.94 -12.72 14.91
CA MET A 1 -24.28 -12.18 16.12
C MET A 1 -22.75 -12.21 16.04
N HIS A 2 -22.11 -13.29 15.54
CA HIS A 2 -20.64 -13.33 15.37
C HIS A 2 -20.07 -12.37 14.30
N THR A 3 -20.81 -12.09 13.22
CA THR A 3 -20.33 -11.24 12.11
C THR A 3 -20.19 -9.75 12.48
N TYR A 4 -21.04 -9.24 13.37
CA TYR A 4 -21.02 -7.81 13.75
C TYR A 4 -19.78 -7.45 14.59
N ALA A 5 -19.42 -8.31 15.55
CA ALA A 5 -18.21 -8.11 16.35
C ALA A 5 -16.95 -8.17 15.49
N GLY A 6 -16.89 -9.10 14.52
CA GLY A 6 -15.79 -9.18 13.56
C GLY A 6 -15.65 -7.91 12.71
N LEU A 7 -16.76 -7.39 12.17
CA LEU A 7 -16.78 -6.14 11.41
C LEU A 7 -16.34 -4.95 12.27
N ALA A 8 -16.82 -4.87 13.51
CA ALA A 8 -16.44 -3.79 14.43
C ALA A 8 -14.93 -3.77 14.74
N VAL A 9 -14.33 -4.95 14.95
CA VAL A 9 -12.88 -5.09 15.16
C VAL A 9 -12.09 -4.68 13.91
N ILE A 10 -12.55 -5.08 12.72
CA ILE A 10 -11.92 -4.70 11.45
C ILE A 10 -12.00 -3.19 11.25
N CYS A 11 -13.16 -2.56 11.48
CA CYS A 11 -13.31 -1.11 11.39
C CYS A 11 -12.42 -0.37 12.39
N ALA A 12 -12.31 -0.86 13.63
CA ALA A 12 -11.42 -0.28 14.63
C ALA A 12 -9.94 -0.38 14.22
N LEU A 13 -9.51 -1.53 13.68
CA LEU A 13 -8.17 -1.73 13.16
C LEU A 13 -7.87 -0.84 11.95
N ILE A 14 -8.80 -0.72 11.00
CA ILE A 14 -8.65 0.17 9.84
C ILE A 14 -8.57 1.63 10.29
N GLY A 15 -9.44 2.04 11.22
CA GLY A 15 -9.42 3.38 11.80
C GLY A 15 -8.11 3.70 12.51
N PHE A 16 -7.58 2.76 13.29
CA PHE A 16 -6.27 2.90 13.93
C PHE A 16 -5.13 2.96 12.90
N SER A 17 -5.21 2.15 11.85
CA SER A 17 -4.20 2.12 10.78
C SER A 17 -4.23 3.36 9.89
N SER A 18 -5.36 4.08 9.80
CA SER A 18 -5.54 5.24 8.90
C SER A 18 -4.54 6.38 9.12
N GLY A 19 -3.81 6.38 10.23
CA GLY A 19 -2.67 7.28 10.46
C GLY A 19 -1.56 7.18 9.41
N TYR A 20 -1.50 6.09 8.64
CA TYR A 20 -0.54 5.92 7.53
C TYR A 20 -0.67 7.03 6.47
N PHE A 21 -1.86 7.61 6.31
CA PHE A 21 -2.11 8.65 5.31
C PHE A 21 -1.29 9.92 5.59
N SER A 22 -0.94 10.17 6.85
CA SER A 22 -0.05 11.28 7.24
C SER A 22 1.43 11.00 6.96
N LEU A 23 1.84 9.73 6.88
CA LEU A 23 3.21 9.35 6.53
C LEU A 23 3.43 9.31 5.01
N MET A 24 2.37 9.14 4.23
CA MET A 24 2.45 9.01 2.77
C MET A 24 3.16 10.18 2.06
N PRO A 25 2.86 11.47 2.35
CA PRO A 25 3.61 12.59 1.80
C PRO A 25 5.05 12.67 2.33
N VAL A 26 5.28 12.28 3.60
CA VAL A 26 6.61 12.27 4.24
C VAL A 26 7.53 11.19 3.66
N VAL A 27 6.98 10.06 3.23
CA VAL A 27 7.74 9.03 2.54
C VAL A 27 8.00 9.44 1.09
N THR A 28 7.03 10.10 0.46
CA THR A 28 7.16 10.58 -0.93
C THR A 28 8.20 11.70 -1.05
N GLU A 29 8.28 12.62 -0.06
CA GLU A 29 9.32 13.66 -0.02
C GLU A 29 10.73 13.08 0.09
N ASP A 30 10.88 12.03 0.89
CA ASP A 30 12.18 11.37 1.14
C ASP A 30 12.65 10.52 -0.06
N LEU A 31 11.74 10.14 -0.97
CA LEU A 31 12.02 9.35 -2.18
C LEU A 31 12.31 10.22 -3.42
N VAL A 32 11.55 11.29 -3.62
CA VAL A 32 11.59 12.11 -4.86
C VAL A 32 12.32 13.45 -4.64
N GLY A 33 12.53 13.85 -3.38
CA GLY A 33 13.04 15.17 -3.03
C GLY A 33 11.94 16.24 -3.09
N ILE A 34 12.10 17.29 -2.28
CA ILE A 34 11.10 18.37 -2.11
C ILE A 34 10.73 19.05 -3.44
N GLU A 35 11.66 19.08 -4.40
CA GLU A 35 11.50 19.79 -5.68
C GLU A 35 10.45 19.17 -6.63
N HIS A 36 10.24 17.85 -6.56
CA HIS A 36 9.30 17.13 -7.42
C HIS A 36 8.16 16.43 -6.66
N LEU A 37 8.09 16.65 -5.35
CA LEU A 37 7.11 16.07 -4.42
C LEU A 37 5.67 16.31 -4.89
N ALA A 38 5.32 17.54 -5.25
CA ALA A 38 3.96 17.89 -5.70
C ALA A 38 3.55 17.18 -6.99
N ASN A 39 4.47 17.01 -7.95
CA ASN A 39 4.19 16.34 -9.22
C ASN A 39 4.03 14.82 -9.03
N ALA A 40 4.92 14.20 -8.25
CA ALA A 40 4.83 12.78 -7.92
C ALA A 40 3.58 12.47 -7.10
N TYR A 41 3.29 13.28 -6.08
CA TYR A 41 2.10 13.11 -5.25
C TYR A 41 0.81 13.31 -6.06
N GLY A 42 0.80 14.25 -7.01
CA GLY A 42 -0.31 14.41 -7.96
C GLY A 42 -0.58 13.13 -8.78
N ILE A 43 0.47 12.49 -9.32
CA ILE A 43 0.34 11.21 -10.05
C ILE A 43 -0.19 10.10 -9.14
N ILE A 44 0.27 10.03 -7.89
CA ILE A 44 -0.19 9.03 -6.91
C ILE A 44 -1.69 9.23 -6.60
N ILE A 45 -2.14 10.46 -6.39
CA ILE A 45 -3.57 10.77 -6.17
C ILE A 45 -4.39 10.41 -7.41
N CYS A 46 -3.93 10.73 -8.61
CA CYS A 46 -4.61 10.35 -9.85
C CYS A 46 -4.79 8.82 -9.96
N ALA A 47 -3.74 8.05 -9.65
CA ALA A 47 -3.80 6.59 -9.63
C ALA A 47 -4.78 6.07 -8.56
N ASN A 48 -4.83 6.72 -7.40
CA ASN A 48 -5.82 6.41 -6.36
C ASN A 48 -7.25 6.68 -6.85
N GLY A 49 -7.49 7.82 -7.51
CA GLY A 49 -8.77 8.15 -8.13
C GLY A 49 -9.21 7.13 -9.17
N ILE A 50 -8.30 6.69 -10.06
CA ILE A 50 -8.58 5.62 -11.04
C ILE A 50 -8.95 4.32 -10.31
N SER A 51 -8.21 3.97 -9.24
CA SER A 51 -8.49 2.76 -8.44
C SER A 51 -9.85 2.84 -7.75
N ALA A 52 -10.23 4.01 -7.23
CA ALA A 52 -11.53 4.24 -6.62
C ALA A 52 -12.67 4.16 -7.65
N LEU A 53 -12.43 4.56 -8.90
CA LEU A 53 -13.39 4.43 -10.00
C LEU A 53 -13.52 2.98 -10.48
N LEU A 54 -12.40 2.25 -10.53
CA LEU A 54 -12.36 0.85 -10.97
C LEU A 54 -12.80 -0.14 -9.88
N GLY A 55 -12.74 0.24 -8.60
CA GLY A 55 -13.14 -0.61 -7.48
C GLY A 55 -14.60 -1.10 -7.57
N PRO A 56 -15.61 -0.22 -7.73
CA PRO A 56 -17.01 -0.61 -7.87
C PRO A 56 -17.32 -1.55 -9.05
N PRO A 57 -16.89 -1.26 -10.30
CA PRO A 57 -17.15 -2.18 -11.41
C PRO A 57 -16.38 -3.49 -11.26
N PHE A 58 -15.16 -3.47 -10.69
CA PHE A 58 -14.41 -4.70 -10.44
C PHE A 58 -15.08 -5.56 -9.37
N ALA A 59 -15.58 -4.94 -8.29
CA ALA A 59 -16.36 -5.62 -7.25
C ALA A 59 -17.68 -6.19 -7.79
N GLY A 60 -18.38 -5.44 -8.64
CA GLY A 60 -19.60 -5.90 -9.31
C GLY A 60 -19.35 -7.08 -10.25
N TRP A 61 -18.26 -7.04 -11.02
CA TRP A 61 -17.91 -8.14 -11.93
C TRP A 61 -17.49 -9.42 -11.18
N ILE A 62 -16.71 -9.28 -10.11
CA ILE A 62 -16.35 -10.39 -9.24
C ILE A 62 -17.59 -11.03 -8.58
N TYR A 63 -18.58 -10.21 -8.23
CA TYR A 63 -19.85 -10.67 -7.64
C TYR A 63 -20.69 -11.45 -8.65
N ASP A 64 -20.78 -10.96 -9.90
CA ASP A 64 -21.50 -11.62 -11.00
C ASP A 64 -20.95 -13.01 -11.34
N ILE A 65 -19.63 -13.20 -11.28
CA ILE A 65 -19.00 -14.49 -11.63
C ILE A 65 -19.21 -15.55 -10.54
N THR A 66 -19.21 -15.15 -9.27
CA THR A 66 -19.08 -16.12 -8.17
C THR A 66 -20.38 -16.37 -7.41
N GLN A 67 -21.33 -15.43 -7.42
CA GLN A 67 -22.57 -15.49 -6.61
C GLN A 67 -22.34 -15.68 -5.09
N LYS A 68 -21.09 -15.61 -4.62
CA LYS A 68 -20.65 -15.71 -3.21
C LYS A 68 -19.48 -14.75 -2.95
N TYR A 69 -19.54 -14.04 -1.82
CA TYR A 69 -18.57 -12.99 -1.43
C TYR A 69 -17.21 -13.51 -0.96
N ASP A 70 -17.06 -14.81 -0.68
CA ASP A 70 -15.83 -15.37 -0.11
C ASP A 70 -14.62 -15.24 -1.05
N PHE A 71 -14.84 -15.37 -2.35
CA PHE A 71 -13.75 -15.32 -3.34
C PHE A 71 -13.26 -13.89 -3.58
N SER A 72 -14.14 -12.89 -3.47
CA SER A 72 -13.78 -11.47 -3.50
C SER A 72 -12.82 -11.14 -2.36
N PHE A 73 -13.09 -11.68 -1.16
CA PHE A 73 -12.24 -11.50 0.00
C PHE A 73 -10.84 -12.11 -0.20
N TYR A 74 -10.77 -13.29 -0.83
CA TYR A 74 -9.50 -13.96 -1.11
C TYR A 74 -8.66 -13.21 -2.14
N ILE A 75 -9.29 -12.72 -3.23
CA ILE A 75 -8.59 -11.92 -4.26
C ILE A 75 -8.11 -10.59 -3.69
N CYS A 76 -8.97 -9.88 -2.93
CA CYS A 76 -8.57 -8.64 -2.25
C CYS A 76 -7.42 -8.88 -1.27
N GLY A 77 -7.47 -9.95 -0.49
CA GLY A 77 -6.40 -10.33 0.43
C GLY A 77 -5.08 -10.64 -0.27
N LEU A 78 -5.12 -11.36 -1.40
CA LEU A 78 -3.93 -11.66 -2.21
C LEU A 78 -3.31 -10.38 -2.79
N LEU A 79 -4.14 -9.49 -3.35
CA LEU A 79 -3.69 -8.22 -3.90
C LEU A 79 -3.03 -7.34 -2.82
N TYR A 80 -3.61 -7.34 -1.62
CA TYR A 80 -3.06 -6.64 -0.46
C TYR A 80 -1.72 -7.25 -0.02
N MET A 81 -1.61 -8.58 -0.01
CA MET A 81 -0.38 -9.28 0.34
C MET A 81 0.76 -8.97 -0.66
N ILE A 82 0.45 -8.89 -1.95
CA ILE A 82 1.41 -8.46 -2.99
C ILE A 82 1.84 -7.01 -2.75
N GLY A 83 0.89 -6.13 -2.41
CA GLY A 83 1.17 -4.73 -2.06
C GLY A 83 2.11 -4.60 -0.86
N ILE A 84 1.88 -5.37 0.21
CA ILE A 84 2.76 -5.42 1.38
C ILE A 84 4.15 -5.92 0.99
N LEU A 85 4.24 -6.96 0.16
CA LEU A 85 5.53 -7.49 -0.29
C LEU A 85 6.34 -6.43 -1.04
N PHE A 86 5.70 -5.68 -1.96
CA PHE A 86 6.31 -4.54 -2.63
C PHE A 86 6.75 -3.44 -1.66
N LEU A 87 5.91 -3.14 -0.67
CA LEU A 87 6.23 -2.17 0.37
C LEU A 87 7.42 -2.62 1.22
N LEU A 88 7.58 -3.92 1.50
CA LEU A 88 8.74 -4.47 2.22
C LEU A 88 10.00 -4.49 1.37
N ILE A 89 9.88 -4.62 0.05
CA ILE A 89 11.02 -4.56 -0.86
C ILE A 89 11.67 -3.17 -0.86
N GLN A 90 10.88 -2.09 -0.76
CA GLN A 90 11.37 -0.70 -0.71
C GLN A 90 12.40 -0.42 0.43
N PRO A 91 12.10 -0.69 1.72
CA PRO A 91 13.06 -0.54 2.81
C PRO A 91 14.17 -1.59 2.72
N CYS A 92 13.90 -2.80 2.22
CA CYS A 92 14.92 -3.82 2.05
C CYS A 92 16.01 -3.38 1.06
N ILE A 93 15.62 -2.76 -0.07
CA ILE A 93 16.57 -2.16 -1.02
C ILE A 93 17.37 -1.04 -0.36
N ARG A 94 16.72 -0.16 0.42
CA ARG A 94 17.42 0.92 1.16
C ARG A 94 18.44 0.38 2.16
N ILE A 95 18.10 -0.64 2.92
CA ILE A 95 18.99 -1.26 3.91
C ILE A 95 20.18 -1.94 3.21
N ILE A 96 19.93 -2.58 2.07
CA ILE A 96 20.98 -3.22 1.24
C ILE A 96 21.91 -2.15 0.63
N GLU A 97 21.38 -1.05 0.12
CA GLU A 97 22.20 0.05 -0.42
C GLU A 97 23.03 0.75 0.64
N GLN A 98 22.46 0.99 1.83
CA GLN A 98 23.21 1.53 2.98
C GLN A 98 24.32 0.57 3.43
N SER A 99 24.06 -0.73 3.45
CA SER A 99 25.06 -1.75 3.78
C SER A 99 26.17 -1.82 2.73
N ARG A 100 25.82 -1.69 1.44
CA ARG A 100 26.77 -1.66 0.33
C ARG A 100 27.64 -0.40 0.33
N ARG A 101 27.07 0.77 0.65
CA ARG A 101 27.82 2.03 0.85
C ARG A 101 28.85 1.90 1.97
N LYS A 102 28.45 1.37 3.13
CA LYS A 102 29.38 1.11 4.26
C LYS A 102 30.54 0.18 3.89
N TYR A 103 30.30 -0.83 3.04
CA TYR A 103 31.34 -1.73 2.57
C TYR A 103 32.33 -1.04 1.62
N MET A 104 31.84 -0.18 0.72
CA MET A 104 32.69 0.54 -0.23
C MET A 104 33.55 1.64 0.45
N ASP A 105 33.00 2.34 1.44
CA ASP A 105 33.75 3.33 2.22
C ASP A 105 34.79 2.67 3.16
N GLY A 106 34.51 1.45 3.64
CA GLY A 106 35.45 0.67 4.45
C GLY A 106 36.55 -0.05 3.64
N ALA A 107 36.43 -0.12 2.31
CA ALA A 107 37.45 -0.68 1.42
C ALA A 107 38.48 0.36 0.94
N HIS A 108 38.28 1.63 1.31
CA HIS A 108 39.12 2.78 0.94
C HIS A 108 39.89 3.38 2.13
N VAL A 109 39.97 2.64 3.25
CA VAL A 109 40.83 2.87 4.43
C VAL A 109 41.77 1.70 4.63
#